data_AF-W7BG07-F1
#
_entry.id   AF-W7BG07-F1
#
_cell.length_a   1.000
_cell.length_b   1.000
_cell.length_c   1.000
_cell.angle_alpha   90.00
_cell.angle_beta   90.00
_cell.angle_gamma   90.00
#
_symmetry.space_group_name_H-M   'P 1'
#
loop_
_entity.id
_entity.type
_entity.pdbx_description
1 polymer ?
#
loop_
_entity_poly.entity_id
_entity_poly.type
_entity_poly.pdbx_seq_one_letter_code
_entity_poly.pdbx_strand_id
1 'polypeptide(L)' 'MTKRKDENQNKQVGYVLKKYRMRLTDISPSRRKFIDDRSEKYFDYEDWISEKTLMNYETGKNVPTIQNLKKISNRI' A
#
# COMPACT_ATOMS: atom_id res chain seq x y z
N MET A 1 1.48 -16.39 30.96
CA MET A 1 1.12 -15.71 29.69
C MET A 1 2.41 -15.23 29.03
N THR A 2 2.96 -15.99 28.09
CA THR A 2 4.17 -15.59 27.36
C THR A 2 3.76 -14.49 26.39
N LYS A 3 4.22 -13.24 26.60
CA LYS A 3 4.09 -12.17 25.59
C LYS A 3 4.86 -12.66 24.35
N ARG A 4 4.17 -13.22 23.36
CA ARG A 4 4.74 -13.42 22.03
C ARG A 4 5.18 -12.05 21.57
N LYS A 5 6.48 -11.88 21.34
CA LYS A 5 7.05 -10.69 20.72
C LYS A 5 6.50 -10.68 19.30
N ASP A 6 5.35 -10.05 19.12
CA ASP A 6 4.68 -9.90 17.83
C ASP A 6 5.40 -8.80 17.04
N GLU A 7 6.71 -8.98 16.84
CA GLU A 7 7.50 -8.30 15.83
C GLU A 7 7.01 -8.86 14.49
N ASN A 8 5.78 -8.48 14.13
CA ASN A 8 5.22 -8.76 12.83
C ASN A 8 6.15 -8.09 11.80
N GLN A 9 7.05 -8.88 11.22
CA GLN A 9 8.06 -8.44 10.25
C GLN A 9 7.41 -7.68 9.09
N ASN A 10 6.13 -7.97 8.81
CA ASN A 10 5.35 -7.31 7.76
C ASN A 10 5.02 -5.85 8.11
N LYS A 11 5.11 -5.42 9.38
CA LYS A 11 4.95 -4.01 9.78
C LYS A 11 6.01 -3.13 9.14
N GLN A 12 7.23 -3.63 8.95
CA GLN A 12 8.28 -2.86 8.28
C GLN A 12 7.95 -2.64 6.80
N VAL A 13 7.48 -3.68 6.10
CA VAL A 13 7.00 -3.58 4.72
C VAL A 13 5.82 -2.61 4.64
N GLY A 14 4.82 -2.77 5.50
CA GLY A 14 3.66 -1.88 5.55
C GLY A 14 4.03 -0.42 5.83
N TYR A 15 5.00 -0.19 6.72
CA TYR A 15 5.53 1.14 7.00
C TYR A 15 6.20 1.76 5.77
N VAL A 16 6.99 1.01 5.02
CA VAL A 16 7.62 1.49 3.77
C VAL A 16 6.56 1.87 2.74
N LEU A 17 5.51 1.06 2.56
CA LEU A 17 4.40 1.36 1.65
C LEU A 17 3.66 2.63 2.04
N LYS A 18 3.29 2.76 3.32
CA LYS A 18 2.64 3.95 3.84
C LYS A 18 3.53 5.18 3.66
N LYS A 19 4.82 5.08 3.97
CA LYS A 19 5.79 6.17 3.80
C LYS A 19 5.95 6.55 2.33
N TYR A 20 5.93 5.59 1.41
CA TYR A 20 5.91 5.90 -0.02
C TYR A 20 4.68 6.73 -0.39
N ARG A 21 3.47 6.25 -0.06
CA ARG A 21 2.23 6.98 -0.37
C ARG A 21 2.21 8.38 0.24
N MET A 22 2.61 8.53 1.50
CA MET A 22 2.64 9.82 2.21
C MET A 22 3.70 10.79 1.68
N ARG A 23 4.72 10.32 0.95
CA ARG A 23 5.76 11.17 0.35
C ARG A 23 5.34 11.78 -0.99
N LEU A 24 4.23 11.33 -1.57
CA LEU A 24 3.72 11.88 -2.81
C LEU A 24 2.99 13.19 -2.48
N THR A 25 3.63 14.32 -2.78
CA THR A 25 3.13 15.66 -2.44
C THR A 25 2.16 16.21 -3.47
N ASP A 26 2.11 15.61 -4.65
CA ASP A 26 1.24 15.94 -5.78
C ASP A 26 -0.17 15.36 -5.64
N ILE A 27 -0.39 14.46 -4.68
CA ILE A 27 -1.68 13.83 -4.43
C ILE A 27 -2.08 13.95 -2.95
N SER A 28 -3.38 13.90 -2.69
CA SER A 28 -3.89 13.84 -1.33
C SER A 28 -3.37 12.59 -0.60
N PRO A 29 -3.06 12.69 0.72
CA PRO A 29 -2.61 11.56 1.54
C PRO A 29 -3.74 10.57 1.86
N SER A 30 -4.85 10.58 1.14
CA SER A 30 -5.90 9.56 1.25
C SER A 30 -5.51 8.28 0.51
N ARG A 31 -5.95 7.12 1.03
CA ARG A 31 -5.78 5.84 0.31
C ARG A 31 -6.58 5.82 -0.97
N ARG A 32 -7.83 6.31 -0.95
CA ARG A 32 -8.67 6.41 -2.13
C ARG A 32 -8.00 7.23 -3.23
N LYS A 33 -7.55 8.44 -2.90
CA LYS A 33 -6.88 9.33 -3.87
C LYS A 33 -5.60 8.74 -4.44
N PHE A 34 -4.83 7.99 -3.65
CA PHE A 34 -3.70 7.23 -4.17
C PHE A 34 -4.12 6.12 -5.14
N ILE A 35 -5.19 5.38 -4.83
CA ILE A 35 -5.68 4.30 -5.70
C ILE A 35 -6.17 4.88 -7.02
N ASP A 36 -6.97 5.94 -6.97
CA ASP A 36 -7.52 6.64 -8.14
C ASP A 36 -6.40 7.21 -9.02
N ASP A 37 -5.42 7.91 -8.44
CA ASP A 37 -4.25 8.46 -9.15
C ASP A 37 -3.47 7.38 -9.91
N ARG A 38 -3.24 6.23 -9.27
CA ARG A 38 -2.52 5.12 -9.90
C ARG A 38 -3.37 4.42 -10.95
N SER A 39 -4.68 4.33 -10.73
CA SER A 39 -5.63 3.75 -11.67
C SER A 39 -5.64 4.55 -12.98
N GLU A 40 -5.78 5.87 -12.88
CA GLU A 40 -5.75 6.78 -14.02
C GLU A 40 -4.42 6.73 -14.77
N LYS A 41 -3.28 6.73 -14.07
CA LYS A 41 -1.95 6.80 -14.70
C LYS A 41 -1.44 5.48 -15.27
N TYR A 42 -1.84 4.34 -14.69
CA TYR A 42 -1.14 3.07 -14.91
C TYR A 42 -2.05 1.86 -15.15
N PHE A 43 -3.35 1.98 -14.93
CA PHE A 43 -4.27 0.84 -15.01
C PHE A 43 -5.52 1.16 -15.83
N ASP A 44 -5.47 2.12 -16.76
CA ASP A 44 -6.58 2.46 -17.67
C ASP A 44 -7.91 2.69 -16.94
N TYR A 45 -7.86 3.36 -15.79
CA TYR A 45 -9.01 3.60 -14.90
C TYR A 45 -9.65 2.33 -14.30
N GLU A 46 -8.97 1.18 -14.36
CA GLU A 46 -9.42 -0.06 -13.72
C GLU A 46 -9.20 -0.05 -12.20
N ASP A 47 -10.14 -0.68 -11.50
CA ASP A 47 -10.02 -1.00 -10.08
C ASP A 47 -8.96 -2.09 -9.86
N TRP A 48 -7.75 -1.66 -9.49
CA TRP A 48 -6.61 -2.57 -9.32
C TRP A 48 -6.38 -3.03 -7.87
N ILE A 49 -6.92 -2.31 -6.88
CA ILE A 49 -6.86 -2.66 -5.46
C ILE A 49 -7.97 -1.94 -4.67
N SER A 50 -8.50 -2.59 -3.62
CA SER A 50 -9.43 -1.92 -2.68
C SER A 50 -8.68 -1.14 -1.59
N GLU A 51 -9.32 -0.11 -1.03
CA GLU A 51 -8.78 0.62 0.14
C GLU A 51 -8.52 -0.28 1.34
N LYS A 52 -9.41 -1.26 1.58
CA LYS A 52 -9.25 -2.22 2.68
C LYS A 52 -8.01 -3.08 2.48
N THR A 53 -7.75 -3.53 1.26
CA THR A 53 -6.55 -4.31 0.93
C THR A 53 -5.29 -3.46 1.14
N LEU A 54 -5.27 -2.23 0.63
CA LEU A 54 -4.14 -1.32 0.84
C LEU A 54 -3.90 -1.01 2.33
N MET A 55 -4.95 -0.78 3.10
CA MET A 55 -4.86 -0.60 4.55
C MET A 55 -4.26 -1.84 5.24
N ASN A 56 -4.67 -3.05 4.85
CA ASN A 56 -4.12 -4.28 5.40
C ASN A 56 -2.63 -4.45 5.09
N TYR A 57 -2.19 -4.03 3.89
CA TYR A 57 -0.77 -4.00 3.55
C TYR A 57 0.00 -2.99 4.39
N GLU A 58 -0.50 -1.75 4.50
CA GLU A 58 0.16 -0.69 5.28
C GLU A 58 0.26 -0.98 6.78
N THR A 59 -0.68 -1.75 7.32
CA THR A 59 -0.70 -2.16 8.74
C THR A 59 0.07 -3.44 9.00
N GLY A 60 0.60 -4.09 7.95
CA GLY A 60 1.27 -5.39 8.04
C GLY A 60 0.33 -6.54 8.39
N LYS A 61 -0.99 -6.35 8.28
CA LYS A 61 -1.99 -7.41 8.50
C LYS A 61 -1.93 -8.45 7.39
N ASN A 62 -1.71 -8.00 6.16
CA ASN A 62 -1.47 -8.85 4.99
C ASN A 62 -0.14 -8.48 4.34
N VAL A 63 0.55 -9.46 3.75
CA VAL A 63 1.73 -9.23 2.91
C VAL A 63 1.27 -9.09 1.46
N PRO A 64 1.67 -8.02 0.75
CA PRO A 64 1.39 -7.92 -0.68
C PRO A 64 2.19 -8.97 -1.46
N THR A 65 1.56 -9.56 -2.47
CA THR A 65 2.28 -10.39 -3.45
C THR A 65 3.26 -9.52 -4.23
N ILE A 66 4.26 -10.14 -4.85
CA ILE A 66 5.22 -9.43 -5.73
C ILE A 66 4.48 -8.68 -6.85
N GLN A 67 3.43 -9.28 -7.42
CA GLN A 67 2.59 -8.64 -8.44
C GLN A 67 1.93 -7.36 -7.91
N ASN A 68 1.36 -7.39 -6.70
CA ASN A 68 0.73 -6.22 -6.11
C ASN A 68 1.77 -5.16 -5.69
N LEU A 69 2.94 -5.56 -5.22
CA LEU A 69 4.04 -4.64 -4.95
C LEU A 69 4.46 -3.89 -6.21
N LYS A 70 4.61 -4.59 -7.34
CA LYS A 70 4.94 -3.97 -8.63
C LYS A 70 3.91 -2.90 -8.99
N LYS A 71 2.61 -3.22 -8.89
CA LYS A 71 1.52 -2.28 -9.13
C LYS A 71 1.59 -1.05 -8.21
N ILE A 72 1.85 -1.24 -6.91
CA ILE A 72 1.96 -0.14 -5.94
C ILE A 72 3.20 0.73 -6.19
N SER A 73 4.31 0.12 -6.62
CA SER A 73 5.59 0.82 -6.85
C SER A 73 5.69 1.54 -8.18
N ASN A 74 4.73 1.36 -9.09
CA ASN A 74 4.79 1.93 -10.44
C ASN A 74 4.86 3.46 -10.38
N ARG A 75 6.05 3.98 -10.73
CA ARG A 75 6.37 5.36 -11.04
C ARG A 75 7.29 5.33 -12.27
N ILE A 76 6.70 5.08 -13.44
CA ILE A 76 7.37 5.29 -14.72
C ILE A 76 6.58 6.37 -15.45
#